data_AF-A0A1B9GUR6-F1
#
_entry.id   AF-A0A1B9GUR6-F1
#
_cell.length_a   1.000
_cell.length_b   1.000
_cell.length_c   1.000
_cell.angle_alpha   90.00
_cell.angle_beta   90.00
_cell.angle_gamma   90.00
#
_symmetry.space_group_name_H-M   'P 1'
#
loop_
_entity.id
_entity.type
_entity.pdbx_description
1 polymer ?
#
loop_
_entity_poly.entity_id
_entity_poly.type
_entity_poly.pdbx_seq_one_letter_code
_entity_poly.pdbx_strand_id
1 'polypeptide(L)'
;MPQPPLDLNKYLAQSLPHLRDQYPPGTGGTGPRVEFNGSLKGVQVIEDFDEQVLKYTKTLPSDPIIPHPHFKYPKFVHAISNISNPIKSPSDLQKALSTLPLAAITSVLTALDADPEDLKVGVTGGQALDRAGYESDGGEDLDGKTENKAILPDRTKAWTFKFSKSPMGSGEFLLSQGNSDDIKLVVRTINSSAFTPEDWKEYIVSGPYRYDTKSKASWYWSRSYGATKRLGCQYYVLTDWQRWTFGYFNPDGTHGYASPILEDDAANPSVLQALLFWTRSAIGAENAWQPNQKDVSGLPQLFPANPARRISSATGSKPSVPRDERKPRKANESDIEESDAE
;
A
#
# COMPACT_ATOMS: atom_id res chain seq x y z
N MET A 1 7.44 2.42 31.52
CA MET A 1 6.47 1.30 31.70
C MET A 1 6.51 0.37 30.48
N PRO A 2 6.40 -0.96 30.65
CA PRO A 2 6.26 -1.90 29.54
C PRO A 2 4.98 -1.62 28.73
N GLN A 3 5.00 -1.94 27.44
CA GLN A 3 3.80 -1.81 26.61
C GLN A 3 2.73 -2.81 27.09
N PRO A 4 1.46 -2.40 27.22
CA PRO A 4 0.40 -3.34 27.59
C PRO A 4 0.23 -4.40 26.49
N PRO A 5 -0.22 -5.62 26.85
CA PRO A 5 -0.64 -6.62 25.87
C PRO A 5 -1.61 -6.04 24.85
N LEU A 6 -1.45 -6.44 23.58
CA LEU A 6 -2.20 -5.88 22.48
C LEU A 6 -3.19 -6.91 21.91
N ASP A 7 -4.47 -6.56 21.93
CA ASP A 7 -5.49 -7.23 21.15
C ASP A 7 -5.33 -6.86 19.67
N LEU A 8 -4.81 -7.82 18.88
CA LEU A 8 -4.55 -7.62 17.46
C LEU A 8 -5.82 -7.35 16.66
N ASN A 9 -6.91 -8.06 16.95
CA ASN A 9 -8.15 -7.93 16.21
C ASN A 9 -8.73 -6.53 16.39
N LYS A 10 -8.78 -6.04 17.64
CA LYS A 10 -9.23 -4.68 17.95
C LYS A 10 -8.31 -3.61 17.40
N TYR A 11 -6.99 -3.84 17.46
CA TYR A 11 -6.00 -2.87 16.98
C TYR A 11 -6.03 -2.72 15.46
N LEU A 12 -6.07 -3.85 14.74
CA LEU A 12 -6.12 -3.86 13.29
C LEU A 12 -7.48 -3.42 12.74
N ALA A 13 -8.58 -3.58 13.48
CA ALA A 13 -9.90 -3.09 13.04
C ALA A 13 -10.02 -1.55 12.98
N GLN A 14 -8.99 -0.80 13.41
CA GLN A 14 -9.03 0.66 13.36
C GLN A 14 -8.93 1.17 11.92
N SER A 15 -9.88 1.99 11.50
CA SER A 15 -9.83 2.72 10.24
C SER A 15 -8.71 3.77 10.28
N LEU A 16 -8.16 4.11 9.11
CA LEU A 16 -7.24 5.24 9.00
C LEU A 16 -8.05 6.55 9.04
N PRO A 17 -7.46 7.65 9.53
CA PRO A 17 -8.15 8.93 9.47
C PRO A 17 -8.19 9.46 8.03
N HIS A 18 -9.30 10.09 7.69
CA HIS A 18 -9.38 10.90 6.50
C HIS A 18 -8.43 12.10 6.57
N LEU A 19 -7.53 12.20 5.60
CA LEU A 19 -6.60 13.33 5.45
C LEU A 19 -7.03 14.18 4.27
N ARG A 20 -7.08 15.50 4.46
CA ARG A 20 -7.40 16.44 3.38
C ARG A 20 -6.21 16.55 2.45
N ASP A 21 -6.48 16.61 1.14
CA ASP A 21 -5.43 16.81 0.14
C ASP A 21 -5.47 18.22 -0.44
N GLN A 22 -4.28 18.82 -0.58
CA GLN A 22 -4.09 20.13 -1.18
C GLN A 22 -2.92 20.15 -2.16
N TYR A 23 -2.69 19.04 -2.86
CA TYR A 23 -1.69 18.98 -3.92
C TYR A 23 -1.99 20.06 -4.99
N PRO A 24 -1.03 20.93 -5.34
CA PRO A 24 -1.24 21.91 -6.41
C PRO A 24 -1.57 21.21 -7.73
N PRO A 25 -2.34 21.84 -8.64
CA PRO A 25 -2.59 21.30 -9.98
C PRO A 25 -1.28 20.91 -10.68
N GLY A 26 -1.24 19.75 -11.34
CA GLY A 26 -0.04 19.22 -12.00
C GLY A 26 1.00 18.61 -11.04
N THR A 27 0.78 18.63 -9.72
CA THR A 27 1.69 18.01 -8.74
C THR A 27 1.45 16.51 -8.69
N GLY A 28 2.12 15.75 -9.54
CA GLY A 28 2.01 14.30 -9.55
C GLY A 28 1.72 13.78 -10.95
N GLY A 29 2.40 12.70 -11.30
CA GLY A 29 2.42 12.19 -12.66
C GLY A 29 3.86 11.93 -13.06
N THR A 30 4.23 10.65 -13.06
CA THR A 30 5.38 10.25 -13.86
C THR A 30 4.84 10.00 -15.25
N GLY A 31 5.37 10.72 -16.24
CA GLY A 31 4.90 10.62 -17.61
C GLY A 31 4.94 9.18 -18.14
N PRO A 32 4.21 8.93 -19.24
CA PRO A 32 4.22 7.64 -19.90
C PRO A 32 5.65 7.23 -20.24
N ARG A 33 5.91 5.92 -20.21
CA ARG A 33 7.06 5.38 -20.93
C ARG A 33 6.71 5.44 -22.42
N VAL A 34 7.72 5.68 -23.25
CA VAL A 34 7.53 5.62 -24.71
C VAL A 34 7.06 4.23 -25.13
N GLU A 35 7.58 3.19 -24.46
CA GLU A 35 7.25 1.79 -24.69
C GLU A 35 7.25 0.98 -23.38
N PHE A 36 6.55 -0.16 -23.40
CA PHE A 36 6.55 -1.14 -22.31
C PHE A 36 7.12 -2.47 -22.80
N ASN A 37 8.29 -2.83 -22.27
CA ASN A 37 9.03 -4.04 -22.64
C ASN A 37 8.84 -5.18 -21.60
N GLY A 38 7.71 -5.20 -20.89
CA GLY A 38 7.39 -6.24 -19.90
C GLY A 38 6.64 -7.42 -20.50
N SER A 39 6.61 -8.55 -19.78
CA SER A 39 5.93 -9.78 -20.22
C SER A 39 4.44 -9.82 -19.85
N LEU A 40 3.89 -8.77 -19.23
CA LEU A 40 2.52 -8.72 -18.75
C LEU A 40 1.53 -8.86 -19.92
N LYS A 41 0.71 -9.92 -19.89
CA LYS A 41 -0.28 -10.26 -20.92
C LYS A 41 -1.72 -10.10 -20.45
N GLY A 42 -1.96 -10.19 -19.15
CA GLY A 42 -3.30 -10.14 -18.57
C GLY A 42 -3.27 -9.57 -17.17
N VAL A 43 -4.37 -8.95 -16.78
CA VAL A 43 -4.62 -8.58 -15.39
C VAL A 43 -5.99 -9.07 -14.94
N GLN A 44 -6.12 -9.33 -13.66
CA GLN A 44 -7.30 -9.90 -13.03
C GLN A 44 -7.62 -9.20 -11.71
N VAL A 45 -8.89 -8.92 -11.47
CA VAL A 45 -9.37 -8.48 -10.16
C VAL A 45 -9.49 -9.66 -9.20
N ILE A 46 -9.06 -9.47 -7.95
CA ILE A 46 -9.24 -10.43 -6.85
C ILE A 46 -10.64 -10.22 -6.27
N GLU A 47 -11.64 -10.87 -6.86
CA GLU A 47 -13.06 -10.65 -6.55
C GLU A 47 -13.44 -10.94 -5.09
N ASP A 48 -12.79 -11.91 -4.46
CA ASP A 48 -13.04 -12.37 -3.09
C ASP A 48 -12.05 -11.78 -2.08
N PHE A 49 -11.35 -10.70 -2.43
CA PHE A 49 -10.27 -10.13 -1.61
C PHE A 49 -10.71 -9.89 -0.15
N ASP A 50 -11.81 -9.18 0.06
CA ASP A 50 -12.31 -8.85 1.39
C ASP A 50 -12.63 -10.09 2.22
N GLU A 51 -13.25 -11.10 1.60
CA GLU A 51 -13.56 -12.38 2.24
C GLU A 51 -12.27 -13.10 2.67
N GLN A 52 -11.23 -13.08 1.82
CA GLN A 52 -9.93 -13.66 2.14
C GLN A 52 -9.25 -12.91 3.29
N VAL A 53 -9.29 -11.57 3.32
CA VAL A 53 -8.74 -10.78 4.42
C VAL A 53 -9.45 -11.11 5.74
N LEU A 54 -10.78 -11.17 5.73
CA LEU A 54 -11.57 -11.46 6.92
C LEU A 54 -11.37 -12.91 7.39
N LYS A 55 -11.23 -13.86 6.46
CA LYS A 55 -10.89 -15.25 6.77
C LYS A 55 -9.52 -15.34 7.44
N TYR A 56 -8.51 -14.65 6.92
CA TYR A 56 -7.18 -14.57 7.53
C TYR A 56 -7.22 -13.90 8.91
N THR A 57 -7.97 -12.82 9.05
CA THR A 57 -8.08 -12.09 10.33
C THR A 57 -8.60 -13.00 11.44
N LYS A 58 -9.53 -13.91 11.14
CA LYS A 58 -10.05 -14.92 12.09
C LYS A 58 -9.00 -15.96 12.52
N THR A 59 -7.89 -16.10 11.80
CA THR A 59 -6.79 -17.00 12.21
C THR A 59 -5.79 -16.32 13.14
N LEU A 60 -5.90 -15.01 13.36
CA LEU A 60 -5.03 -14.31 14.31
C LEU A 60 -5.36 -14.71 15.75
N PRO A 61 -4.39 -14.65 16.68
CA PRO A 61 -4.63 -14.89 18.10
C PRO A 61 -5.81 -14.06 18.63
N SER A 62 -6.75 -14.72 19.30
CA SER A 62 -7.87 -14.07 19.98
C SER A 62 -7.43 -13.42 21.30
N ASP A 63 -6.46 -14.04 21.97
CA ASP A 63 -5.90 -13.51 23.21
C ASP A 63 -4.89 -12.39 22.92
N PRO A 64 -4.83 -11.33 23.75
CA PRO A 64 -3.85 -10.27 23.60
C PRO A 64 -2.42 -10.82 23.58
N ILE A 65 -1.63 -10.38 22.60
CA ILE A 65 -0.23 -10.80 22.49
C ILE A 65 0.70 -9.84 23.23
N ILE A 66 1.84 -10.36 23.67
CA ILE A 66 2.89 -9.56 24.30
C ILE A 66 3.63 -8.79 23.18
N PRO A 67 3.69 -7.45 23.23
CA PRO A 67 4.50 -6.66 22.31
C PRO A 67 5.99 -6.99 22.42
N HIS A 68 6.72 -6.88 21.32
CA HIS A 68 8.18 -6.93 21.40
C HIS A 68 8.71 -5.71 22.18
N PRO A 69 9.63 -5.88 23.16
CA PRO A 69 10.08 -4.79 24.03
C PRO A 69 10.73 -3.62 23.27
N HIS A 70 11.41 -3.91 22.16
CA HIS A 70 12.11 -2.94 21.33
C HIS A 70 11.32 -2.41 20.12
N PHE A 71 10.21 -3.06 19.72
CA PHE A 71 9.43 -2.70 18.52
C PHE A 71 8.02 -2.32 18.91
N LYS A 72 7.91 -1.07 19.37
CA LYS A 72 6.72 -0.52 20.01
C LYS A 72 5.58 -0.29 19.03
N TYR A 73 4.38 -0.74 19.40
CA TYR A 73 3.17 -0.40 18.66
C TYR A 73 2.90 1.11 18.68
N PRO A 74 2.61 1.74 17.52
CA PRO A 74 2.19 3.13 17.50
C PRO A 74 0.82 3.27 18.19
N LYS A 75 0.72 4.20 19.13
CA LYS A 75 -0.57 4.62 19.69
C LYS A 75 -1.29 5.49 18.67
N PHE A 76 -2.44 5.04 18.17
CA PHE A 76 -3.14 5.72 17.07
C PHE A 76 -3.41 7.20 17.36
N VAL A 77 -3.93 7.54 18.54
CA VAL A 77 -4.20 8.95 18.90
C VAL A 77 -2.94 9.82 18.76
N HIS A 78 -1.80 9.34 19.25
CA HIS A 78 -0.53 10.06 19.15
C HIS A 78 0.04 10.05 17.73
N ALA A 79 0.00 8.91 17.05
CA ALA A 79 0.46 8.78 15.67
C ALA A 79 -0.31 9.74 14.75
N ILE A 80 -1.65 9.77 14.86
CA ILE A 80 -2.52 10.66 14.09
C ILE A 80 -2.19 12.13 14.35
N SER A 81 -1.90 12.52 15.61
CA SER A 81 -1.49 13.90 15.91
C SER A 81 -0.18 14.34 15.24
N ASN A 82 0.66 13.38 14.82
CA ASN A 82 1.94 13.64 14.15
C ASN A 82 1.86 13.62 12.61
N ILE A 83 0.70 13.26 12.05
CA ILE A 83 0.47 13.19 10.61
C ILE A 83 0.04 14.57 10.09
N SER A 84 0.64 15.00 8.99
CA SER A 84 0.26 16.24 8.30
C SER A 84 -1.18 16.16 7.79
N ASN A 85 -2.03 17.10 8.18
CA ASN A 85 -3.38 17.28 7.64
C ASN A 85 -3.65 18.79 7.44
N PRO A 86 -3.72 19.31 6.20
CA PRO A 86 -3.77 18.58 4.93
C PRO A 86 -2.40 18.06 4.47
N ILE A 87 -2.41 17.02 3.63
CA ILE A 87 -1.26 16.58 2.84
C ILE A 87 -1.05 17.59 1.71
N LYS A 88 0.14 18.19 1.66
CA LYS A 88 0.50 19.23 0.67
C LYS A 88 1.62 18.81 -0.28
N SER A 89 2.39 17.81 0.11
CA SER A 89 3.61 17.39 -0.59
C SER A 89 3.77 15.87 -0.61
N PRO A 90 4.58 15.31 -1.53
CA PRO A 90 4.92 13.89 -1.49
C PRO A 90 5.60 13.47 -0.17
N SER A 91 6.37 14.38 0.45
CA SER A 91 6.99 14.13 1.76
C SER A 91 5.98 14.03 2.89
N ASP A 92 4.89 14.81 2.86
CA ASP A 92 3.80 14.69 3.84
C ASP A 92 3.16 13.30 3.77
N LEU A 93 2.84 12.83 2.56
CA LEU A 93 2.27 11.50 2.34
C LEU A 93 3.25 10.38 2.78
N GLN A 94 4.54 10.51 2.46
CA GLN A 94 5.55 9.57 2.91
C GLN A 94 5.65 9.52 4.44
N LYS A 95 5.66 10.68 5.09
CA LYS A 95 5.67 10.78 6.55
C LYS A 95 4.40 10.20 7.16
N ALA A 96 3.24 10.47 6.55
CA ALA A 96 1.97 9.91 6.97
C ALA A 96 2.08 8.38 7.00
N LEU A 97 2.38 7.77 5.85
CA LEU A 97 2.48 6.31 5.68
C LEU A 97 3.49 5.66 6.62
N SER A 98 4.67 6.27 6.80
CA SER A 98 5.69 5.73 7.70
C SER A 98 5.29 5.81 9.17
N THR A 99 4.55 6.85 9.56
CA THR A 99 4.00 7.01 10.92
C THR A 99 2.84 6.03 11.16
N LEU A 100 1.98 5.85 10.16
CA LEU A 100 0.84 4.95 10.13
C LEU A 100 0.39 4.79 8.66
N PRO A 101 0.05 3.62 8.10
CA PRO A 101 -0.11 2.31 8.74
C PRO A 101 1.17 1.47 8.80
N LEU A 102 2.25 1.87 8.12
CA LEU A 102 3.41 0.99 7.91
C LEU A 102 4.10 0.61 9.22
N ALA A 103 4.29 1.57 10.14
CA ALA A 103 4.85 1.30 11.46
C ALA A 103 3.99 0.36 12.31
N ALA A 104 2.65 0.45 12.19
CA ALA A 104 1.73 -0.43 12.89
C ALA A 104 1.92 -1.87 12.40
N ILE A 105 1.95 -2.07 11.07
CA ILE A 105 2.13 -3.39 10.47
C ILE A 105 3.49 -3.99 10.80
N THR A 106 4.58 -3.23 10.74
CA THR A 106 5.91 -3.75 11.08
C THR A 106 6.02 -4.16 12.55
N SER A 107 5.36 -3.43 13.45
CA SER A 107 5.32 -3.78 14.88
C SER A 107 4.52 -5.07 15.10
N VAL A 108 3.36 -5.22 14.44
CA VAL A 108 2.55 -6.45 14.48
C VAL A 108 3.31 -7.64 13.91
N LEU A 109 3.92 -7.51 12.73
CA LEU A 109 4.72 -8.57 12.12
C LEU A 109 5.86 -9.01 13.02
N THR A 110 6.59 -8.04 13.59
CA THR A 110 7.74 -8.34 14.46
C THR A 110 7.32 -9.01 15.76
N ALA A 111 6.18 -8.63 16.34
CA ALA A 111 5.67 -9.28 17.54
C ALA A 111 5.14 -10.70 17.26
N LEU A 112 4.50 -10.92 16.10
CA LEU A 112 4.03 -12.25 15.70
C LEU A 112 5.18 -13.22 15.40
N ASP A 113 6.30 -12.72 14.87
CA ASP A 113 7.48 -13.52 14.51
C ASP A 113 8.58 -13.44 15.60
N ALA A 114 8.28 -12.90 16.78
CA ALA A 114 9.25 -12.72 17.86
C ALA A 114 9.72 -14.06 18.44
N ASP A 115 11.02 -14.16 18.74
CA ASP A 115 11.56 -15.27 19.52
C ASP A 115 10.97 -15.21 20.94
N PRO A 116 10.39 -16.30 21.46
CA PRO A 116 9.82 -16.33 22.80
C PRO A 116 10.79 -15.90 23.91
N GLU A 117 12.11 -16.07 23.74
CA GLU A 117 13.10 -15.62 24.72
C GLU A 117 13.23 -14.09 24.77
N ASP A 118 13.08 -13.39 23.64
CA ASP A 118 13.14 -11.93 23.59
C ASP A 118 11.92 -11.32 24.32
N LEU A 119 10.79 -12.02 24.32
CA LEU A 119 9.57 -11.61 25.03
C LEU A 119 9.67 -11.74 26.55
N LYS A 120 10.58 -12.57 27.07
CA LYS A 120 10.79 -12.75 28.53
C LYS A 120 11.53 -11.57 29.17
N VAL A 121 12.25 -10.77 28.37
CA VAL A 121 13.06 -9.63 28.85
C VAL A 121 12.20 -8.49 29.43
N GLY A 122 10.92 -8.43 29.05
CA GLY A 122 9.95 -7.42 29.51
C GLY A 122 9.68 -7.41 31.03
N VAL A 123 10.14 -8.44 31.77
CA VAL A 123 9.96 -8.53 33.23
C VAL A 123 11.17 -7.99 34.01
N THR A 124 12.35 -7.84 33.41
CA THR A 124 13.61 -7.58 34.15
C THR A 124 14.52 -6.47 33.62
N GLY A 125 14.20 -5.79 32.51
CA GLY A 125 15.13 -4.86 31.86
C GLY A 125 14.72 -3.39 31.86
N GLY A 126 14.99 -2.66 32.95
CA GLY A 126 14.74 -1.20 33.04
C GLY A 126 15.43 -0.36 31.94
N GLN A 127 16.60 -0.78 31.47
CA GLN A 127 17.42 -0.03 30.49
C GLN A 127 16.97 -0.19 29.03
N ALA A 128 16.21 -1.24 28.68
CA ALA A 128 15.64 -1.41 27.35
C ALA A 128 14.50 -0.41 27.06
N LEU A 129 13.87 0.11 28.13
CA LEU A 129 12.67 0.95 28.08
C LEU A 129 12.97 2.41 27.72
N ASP A 130 14.12 2.93 28.14
CA ASP A 130 14.52 4.34 27.94
C ASP A 130 14.93 4.64 26.49
N ARG A 131 15.52 3.67 25.79
CA ARG A 131 15.90 3.84 24.37
C ARG A 131 14.71 3.93 23.42
N ALA A 132 13.52 3.58 23.90
CA ALA A 132 12.30 3.49 23.10
C ALA A 132 11.30 4.63 23.38
N GLY A 133 11.78 5.78 23.88
CA GLY A 133 11.06 7.07 23.83
C GLY A 133 9.79 7.17 24.68
N TYR A 134 9.73 6.49 25.81
CA TYR A 134 8.68 6.72 26.81
C TYR A 134 9.29 7.55 27.92
N GLU A 135 9.21 8.87 27.80
CA GLU A 135 9.60 9.77 28.88
C GLU A 135 8.76 9.45 30.12
N SER A 136 9.45 9.15 31.21
CA SER A 136 8.90 8.92 32.54
C SER A 136 8.63 10.29 33.16
N ASP A 137 7.36 10.67 33.27
CA ASP A 137 6.92 11.79 34.11
C ASP A 137 7.04 11.39 35.59
N GLY A 138 8.00 12.01 36.29
CA GLY A 138 8.04 12.15 37.76
C GLY A 138 8.40 10.91 38.58
N GLY A 139 9.65 10.84 39.06
CA GLY A 139 10.04 9.98 40.18
C GLY A 139 11.52 10.13 40.55
N GLU A 140 11.79 10.63 41.76
CA GLU A 140 13.12 10.83 42.35
C GLU A 140 13.89 9.51 42.61
N ASP A 141 15.22 9.68 42.74
CA ASP A 141 16.31 8.70 42.79
C ASP A 141 16.16 7.52 43.76
N LEU A 142 16.76 6.37 43.40
CA LEU A 142 17.31 5.43 44.39
C LEU A 142 18.68 4.89 43.94
N ASP A 143 19.65 5.11 44.82
CA ASP A 143 21.03 4.67 44.79
C ASP A 143 21.24 3.17 44.51
N GLY A 144 22.34 2.87 43.81
CA GLY A 144 23.22 1.75 44.16
C GLY A 144 22.97 0.40 43.49
N LYS A 145 23.90 0.05 42.59
CA LYS A 145 24.18 -1.31 42.06
C LYS A 145 23.16 -1.87 41.06
N THR A 146 23.12 -1.29 39.86
CA THR A 146 22.63 -2.03 38.69
C THR A 146 23.81 -2.75 38.05
N GLU A 147 23.93 -4.05 38.31
CA GLU A 147 24.81 -4.92 37.51
C GLU A 147 24.45 -4.76 36.03
N ASN A 148 25.40 -4.31 35.22
CA ASN A 148 25.29 -4.30 33.77
C ASN A 148 25.24 -5.74 33.27
N LYS A 149 24.07 -6.39 33.36
CA LYS A 149 23.81 -7.61 32.60
C LYS A 149 23.88 -7.23 31.13
N ALA A 150 24.90 -7.76 30.45
CA ALA A 150 25.08 -7.62 29.02
C ALA A 150 23.75 -7.97 28.33
N ILE A 151 23.15 -6.97 27.68
CA ILE A 151 21.94 -7.12 26.88
C ILE A 151 22.30 -8.12 25.77
N LEU A 152 21.69 -9.30 25.82
CA LEU A 152 21.83 -10.28 24.75
C LEU A 152 21.35 -9.62 23.44
N PRO A 153 22.06 -9.81 22.31
CA PRO A 153 21.57 -9.29 21.04
C PRO A 153 20.18 -9.90 20.76
N ASP A 154 19.20 -9.06 20.43
CA ASP A 154 17.85 -9.49 20.04
C ASP A 154 17.95 -10.59 18.98
N ARG A 155 17.34 -11.75 19.26
CA ARG A 155 17.29 -12.86 18.31
C ARG A 155 16.30 -12.57 17.18
N THR A 156 15.26 -11.81 17.51
CA THR A 156 14.22 -11.35 16.61
C THR A 156 14.78 -10.31 15.65
N LYS A 157 14.69 -10.59 14.35
CA LYS A 157 14.98 -9.60 13.31
C LYS A 157 13.71 -8.82 13.00
N ALA A 158 13.76 -7.50 13.22
CA ALA A 158 12.63 -6.62 12.98
C ALA A 158 12.17 -6.60 11.52
N TRP A 159 10.86 -6.63 11.30
CA TRP A 159 10.29 -6.24 10.01
C TRP A 159 10.31 -4.72 9.89
N THR A 160 10.71 -4.19 8.73
CA THR A 160 10.75 -2.74 8.50
C THR A 160 10.34 -2.38 7.07
N PHE A 161 9.64 -1.25 6.94
CA PHE A 161 9.43 -0.57 5.67
C PHE A 161 10.47 0.52 5.50
N LYS A 162 11.44 0.31 4.60
CA LYS A 162 12.48 1.30 4.31
C LYS A 162 12.04 2.17 3.15
N PHE A 163 12.08 3.49 3.34
CA PHE A 163 11.83 4.41 2.26
C PHE A 163 12.95 4.34 1.22
N SER A 164 12.56 4.32 -0.05
CA SER A 164 13.45 4.35 -1.20
C SER A 164 12.89 5.28 -2.26
N LYS A 165 13.74 6.14 -2.83
CA LYS A 165 13.38 6.89 -4.02
C LYS A 165 13.54 5.98 -5.22
N SER A 166 12.44 5.65 -5.87
CA SER A 166 12.45 4.81 -7.07
C SER A 166 13.26 5.49 -8.18
N PRO A 167 14.03 4.74 -8.99
CA PRO A 167 14.59 5.26 -10.25
C PRO A 167 13.51 5.81 -11.18
N MET A 168 12.26 5.40 -10.93
CA MET A 168 11.07 5.80 -11.65
C MET A 168 10.46 7.10 -11.11
N GLY A 169 11.12 7.81 -10.19
CA GLY A 169 10.74 9.14 -9.70
C GLY A 169 9.66 9.16 -8.61
N SER A 170 9.10 8.01 -8.25
CA SER A 170 8.10 7.87 -7.18
C SER A 170 8.72 7.45 -5.84
N GLY A 171 8.06 7.80 -4.75
CA GLY A 171 8.38 7.25 -3.42
C GLY A 171 7.90 5.81 -3.29
N GLU A 172 8.76 4.95 -2.76
CA GLU A 172 8.46 3.54 -2.50
C GLU A 172 8.88 3.18 -1.07
N PHE A 173 8.10 2.35 -0.39
CA PHE A 173 8.47 1.72 0.87
C PHE A 173 8.68 0.23 0.64
N LEU A 174 9.83 -0.27 1.08
CA LEU A 174 10.29 -1.63 0.81
C LEU A 174 10.24 -2.44 2.11
N LEU A 175 9.44 -3.50 2.14
CA LEU A 175 9.39 -4.43 3.27
C LEU A 175 10.60 -5.37 3.23
N SER A 176 11.37 -5.39 4.32
CA SER A 176 12.48 -6.32 4.52
C SER A 176 12.60 -6.70 6.00
N GLN A 177 13.28 -7.82 6.28
CA GLN A 177 13.57 -8.26 7.64
C GLN A 177 15.02 -7.90 8.02
N GLY A 178 15.19 -7.18 9.12
CA GLY A 178 16.47 -6.67 9.60
C GLY A 178 17.22 -5.86 8.53
N ASN A 179 18.47 -6.22 8.29
CA ASN A 179 19.32 -5.62 7.26
C ASN A 179 19.35 -6.43 5.95
N SER A 180 18.37 -7.30 5.72
CA SER A 180 18.29 -8.06 4.48
C SER A 180 17.98 -7.15 3.28
N ASP A 181 18.60 -7.45 2.14
CA ASP A 181 18.28 -6.87 0.83
C ASP A 181 17.15 -7.64 0.13
N ASP A 182 16.67 -8.73 0.72
CA ASP A 182 15.53 -9.51 0.25
C ASP A 182 14.22 -8.75 0.52
N ILE A 183 13.73 -8.08 -0.53
CA ILE A 183 12.50 -7.28 -0.47
C ILE A 183 11.29 -8.19 -0.68
N LYS A 184 10.34 -8.14 0.26
CA LYS A 184 9.13 -8.98 0.22
C LYS A 184 7.95 -8.29 -0.44
N LEU A 185 7.80 -7.00 -0.22
CA LEU A 185 6.68 -6.21 -0.70
C LEU A 185 7.12 -4.76 -0.94
N VAL A 186 6.55 -4.13 -1.97
CA VAL A 186 6.73 -2.70 -2.24
C VAL A 186 5.42 -1.93 -2.12
N VAL A 187 5.38 -0.92 -1.24
CA VAL A 187 4.27 0.05 -1.19
C VAL A 187 4.67 1.27 -2.00
N ARG A 188 3.94 1.56 -3.06
CA ARG A 188 4.15 2.76 -3.87
C ARG A 188 3.12 3.83 -3.51
N THR A 189 3.63 5.03 -3.35
CA THR A 189 2.83 6.22 -3.09
C THR A 189 2.54 6.97 -4.38
N ILE A 190 1.32 7.45 -4.55
CA ILE A 190 0.93 8.39 -5.60
C ILE A 190 0.26 9.60 -4.96
N ASN A 191 0.42 10.78 -5.55
CA ASN A 191 -0.36 11.93 -5.10
C ASN A 191 -1.81 11.73 -5.56
N SER A 192 -2.80 12.13 -4.76
CA SER A 192 -4.21 11.96 -5.10
C SER A 192 -4.64 12.73 -6.36
N SER A 193 -3.92 13.80 -6.72
CA SER A 193 -4.07 14.53 -7.99
C SER A 193 -3.58 13.73 -9.21
N ALA A 194 -2.75 12.70 -9.03
CA ALA A 194 -2.25 11.88 -10.13
C ALA A 194 -3.35 10.99 -10.72
N PHE A 195 -4.25 10.48 -9.87
CA PHE A 195 -5.34 9.57 -10.22
C PHE A 195 -6.71 10.16 -9.88
N THR A 196 -7.53 10.40 -10.90
CA THR A 196 -8.95 10.67 -10.68
C THR A 196 -9.66 9.41 -10.20
N PRO A 197 -10.89 9.52 -9.64
CA PRO A 197 -11.72 8.35 -9.33
C PRO A 197 -11.92 7.41 -10.52
N GLU A 198 -11.99 7.94 -11.75
CA GLU A 198 -12.10 7.17 -12.98
C GLU A 198 -10.81 6.43 -13.30
N ASP A 199 -9.65 7.05 -13.11
CA ASP A 199 -8.34 6.40 -13.29
C ASP A 199 -8.21 5.17 -12.37
N TRP A 200 -8.67 5.27 -11.11
CA TRP A 200 -8.69 4.14 -10.17
C TRP A 200 -9.62 3.00 -10.64
N LYS A 201 -10.80 3.33 -11.17
CA LYS A 201 -11.72 2.32 -11.73
C LYS A 201 -11.15 1.67 -12.99
N GLU A 202 -10.39 2.41 -13.79
CA GLU A 202 -9.69 1.87 -14.96
C GLU A 202 -8.50 0.99 -14.54
N TYR A 203 -7.88 1.27 -13.39
CA TYR A 203 -6.77 0.48 -12.85
C TYR A 203 -7.19 -0.94 -12.42
N ILE A 204 -8.43 -1.12 -11.94
CA ILE A 204 -8.89 -2.37 -11.30
C ILE A 204 -9.87 -3.07 -12.21
N VAL A 205 -9.30 -3.77 -13.18
CA VAL A 205 -10.03 -4.33 -14.30
C VAL A 205 -9.48 -5.71 -14.65
N SER A 206 -10.34 -6.59 -15.14
CA SER A 206 -9.94 -7.90 -15.64
C SER A 206 -9.90 -7.88 -17.17
N GLY A 207 -8.85 -8.43 -17.77
CA GLY A 207 -8.74 -8.57 -19.22
C GLY A 207 -7.30 -8.69 -19.75
N PRO A 208 -7.13 -8.86 -21.07
CA PRO A 208 -5.84 -8.85 -21.72
C PRO A 208 -5.18 -7.47 -21.56
N TYR A 209 -3.95 -7.46 -21.06
CA TYR A 209 -3.18 -6.24 -20.86
C TYR A 209 -2.60 -5.76 -22.19
N ARG A 210 -2.81 -4.47 -22.49
CA ARG A 210 -2.12 -3.74 -23.55
C ARG A 210 -1.62 -2.44 -23.00
N TYR A 211 -0.33 -2.18 -23.14
CA TYR A 211 0.22 -0.89 -22.76
C TYR A 211 -0.35 0.21 -23.67
N ASP A 212 -0.87 1.27 -23.05
CA ASP A 212 -1.30 2.50 -23.69
C ASP A 212 -0.65 3.71 -23.01
N THR A 213 -0.02 4.57 -23.81
CA THR A 213 0.62 5.81 -23.37
C THR A 213 -0.38 6.91 -23.09
N LYS A 214 -1.68 6.74 -23.37
CA LYS A 214 -2.74 7.70 -23.03
C LYS A 214 -3.50 7.37 -21.74
N SER A 215 -3.39 6.14 -21.25
CA SER A 215 -4.08 5.68 -20.02
C SER A 215 -3.14 5.73 -18.81
N LYS A 216 -3.48 6.53 -17.80
CA LYS A 216 -2.69 6.59 -16.56
C LYS A 216 -2.69 5.26 -15.82
N ALA A 217 -3.82 4.55 -15.82
CA ALA A 217 -3.93 3.21 -15.25
C ALA A 217 -2.90 2.25 -15.87
N SER A 218 -2.79 2.25 -17.21
CA SER A 218 -1.75 1.52 -17.94
C SER A 218 -0.33 1.89 -17.49
N TRP A 219 -0.04 3.19 -17.29
CA TRP A 219 1.26 3.66 -16.82
C TRP A 219 1.59 3.10 -15.44
N TYR A 220 0.68 3.17 -14.49
CA TYR A 220 0.93 2.67 -13.13
C TYR A 220 1.04 1.14 -13.07
N TRP A 221 0.31 0.40 -13.91
CA TRP A 221 0.54 -1.03 -14.08
C TRP A 221 1.97 -1.33 -14.53
N SER A 222 2.46 -0.64 -15.57
CA SER A 222 3.84 -0.78 -16.03
C SER A 222 4.86 -0.44 -14.95
N ARG A 223 4.54 0.52 -14.07
CA ARG A 223 5.43 0.94 -12.98
C ARG A 223 5.43 -0.08 -11.86
N SER A 224 4.27 -0.62 -11.48
CA SER A 224 4.17 -1.67 -10.45
C SER A 224 4.88 -2.94 -10.90
N TYR A 225 4.72 -3.31 -12.16
CA TYR A 225 5.47 -4.38 -12.79
C TYR A 225 6.99 -4.10 -12.78
N GLY A 226 7.40 -2.89 -13.16
CA GLY A 226 8.81 -2.52 -13.18
C GLY A 226 9.47 -2.57 -11.79
N ALA A 227 8.77 -2.15 -10.74
CA ALA A 227 9.31 -2.23 -9.37
C ALA A 227 9.41 -3.66 -8.87
N THR A 228 8.35 -4.44 -8.99
CA THR A 228 8.33 -5.85 -8.54
C THR A 228 9.42 -6.65 -9.24
N LYS A 229 9.55 -6.51 -10.56
CA LYS A 229 10.65 -7.11 -11.34
C LYS A 229 12.04 -6.64 -10.88
N ARG A 230 12.22 -5.34 -10.66
CA ARG A 230 13.51 -4.77 -10.20
C ARG A 230 13.91 -5.26 -8.82
N LEU A 231 12.93 -5.36 -7.91
CA LEU A 231 13.14 -5.68 -6.50
C LEU A 231 13.13 -7.20 -6.24
N GLY A 232 12.82 -8.01 -7.25
CA GLY A 232 12.76 -9.47 -7.10
C GLY A 232 11.56 -9.96 -6.26
N CYS A 233 10.51 -9.14 -6.12
CA CYS A 233 9.31 -9.47 -5.37
C CYS A 233 8.08 -9.54 -6.27
N GLN A 234 7.00 -10.13 -5.78
CA GLN A 234 5.74 -10.25 -6.52
C GLN A 234 4.66 -9.31 -6.00
N TYR A 235 4.69 -9.02 -4.71
CA TYR A 235 3.65 -8.27 -4.01
C TYR A 235 3.93 -6.77 -4.03
N TYR A 236 2.88 -6.00 -4.29
CA TYR A 236 2.92 -4.55 -4.21
C TYR A 236 1.62 -3.98 -3.63
N VAL A 237 1.69 -2.72 -3.20
CA VAL A 237 0.55 -1.90 -2.82
C VAL A 237 0.65 -0.58 -3.55
N LEU A 238 -0.46 -0.07 -4.06
CA LEU A 238 -0.56 1.28 -4.62
C LEU A 238 -1.55 2.08 -3.77
N THR A 239 -1.11 3.25 -3.30
CA THR A 239 -1.96 4.11 -2.46
C THR A 239 -1.65 5.59 -2.63
N ASP A 240 -2.68 6.42 -2.46
CA ASP A 240 -2.56 7.86 -2.26
C ASP A 240 -2.88 8.32 -0.83
N TRP A 241 -2.99 7.39 0.12
CA TRP A 241 -3.60 7.50 1.45
C TRP A 241 -5.09 7.19 1.47
N GLN A 242 -5.90 7.88 0.68
CA GLN A 242 -7.35 7.74 0.72
C GLN A 242 -7.79 6.42 0.09
N ARG A 243 -7.09 5.99 -0.96
CA ARG A 243 -7.43 4.80 -1.74
C ARG A 243 -6.27 3.82 -1.73
N TRP A 244 -6.57 2.54 -1.59
CA TRP A 244 -5.60 1.46 -1.51
C TRP A 244 -5.98 0.35 -2.48
N THR A 245 -4.97 -0.17 -3.17
CA THR A 245 -5.08 -1.44 -3.90
C THR A 245 -3.89 -2.33 -3.57
N PHE A 246 -4.17 -3.61 -3.45
CA PHE A 246 -3.23 -4.66 -3.11
C PHE A 246 -3.03 -5.52 -4.34
N GLY A 247 -1.81 -5.56 -4.86
CA GLY A 247 -1.54 -6.20 -6.14
C GLY A 247 -0.38 -7.18 -6.09
N TYR A 248 -0.40 -8.09 -7.07
CA TYR A 248 0.53 -9.20 -7.19
C TYR A 248 0.84 -9.45 -8.66
N PHE A 249 2.08 -9.83 -8.97
CA PHE A 249 2.43 -10.39 -10.26
C PHE A 249 2.85 -11.84 -10.08
N ASN A 250 2.39 -12.72 -10.95
CA ASN A 250 2.85 -14.10 -10.95
C ASN A 250 4.37 -14.19 -11.20
N PRO A 251 5.03 -15.31 -10.86
CA PRO A 251 6.49 -15.39 -10.90
C PRO A 251 7.12 -15.12 -12.27
N ASP A 252 6.43 -15.43 -13.37
CA ASP A 252 6.90 -15.17 -14.74
C ASP A 252 6.53 -13.76 -15.27
N GLY A 253 5.80 -12.98 -14.46
CA GLY A 253 5.37 -11.62 -14.76
C GLY A 253 4.32 -11.51 -15.88
N THR A 254 3.74 -12.61 -16.33
CA THR A 254 2.77 -12.61 -17.44
C THR A 254 1.36 -12.25 -16.99
N HIS A 255 1.06 -12.36 -15.69
CA HIS A 255 -0.26 -12.10 -15.14
C HIS A 255 -0.19 -11.23 -13.89
N GLY A 256 -0.98 -10.15 -13.88
CA GLY A 256 -1.11 -9.24 -12.75
C GLY A 256 -2.46 -9.41 -12.04
N TYR A 257 -2.48 -9.10 -10.75
CA TYR A 257 -3.68 -9.14 -9.91
C TYR A 257 -3.80 -7.84 -9.14
N ALA A 258 -5.02 -7.38 -8.94
CA ALA A 258 -5.31 -6.23 -8.08
C ALA A 258 -6.59 -6.48 -7.28
N SER A 259 -6.58 -6.10 -6.00
CA SER A 259 -7.78 -6.00 -5.18
C SER A 259 -8.71 -4.90 -5.72
N PRO A 260 -10.00 -4.91 -5.34
CA PRO A 260 -10.85 -3.72 -5.33
C PRO A 260 -10.18 -2.51 -4.62
N ILE A 261 -10.70 -1.29 -4.87
CA ILE A 261 -10.31 -0.12 -4.07
C ILE A 261 -10.79 -0.36 -2.64
N LEU A 262 -9.87 -0.25 -1.70
CA LEU A 262 -10.17 -0.11 -0.29
C LEU A 262 -9.96 1.36 0.11
N GLU A 263 -11.00 2.01 0.62
CA GLU A 263 -10.93 3.39 1.11
C GLU A 263 -10.25 3.44 2.50
N ASP A 264 -9.70 4.60 2.87
CA ASP A 264 -8.95 4.78 4.12
C ASP A 264 -9.79 4.54 5.38
N ASP A 265 -11.07 4.87 5.30
CA ASP A 265 -12.04 4.74 6.38
C ASP A 265 -12.71 3.35 6.44
N ALA A 266 -12.40 2.44 5.51
CA ALA A 266 -12.96 1.10 5.48
C ALA A 266 -12.74 0.37 6.81
N ALA A 267 -13.77 -0.33 7.28
CA ALA A 267 -13.77 -0.99 8.58
C ALA A 267 -13.92 -2.53 8.50
N ASN A 268 -14.27 -3.08 7.33
CA ASN A 268 -14.53 -4.52 7.18
C ASN A 268 -14.27 -5.01 5.74
N PRO A 269 -13.03 -5.39 5.40
CA PRO A 269 -11.83 -5.27 6.23
C PRO A 269 -11.34 -3.82 6.33
N SER A 270 -10.56 -3.51 7.35
CA SER A 270 -9.81 -2.25 7.43
C SER A 270 -8.55 -2.30 6.55
N VAL A 271 -7.98 -1.12 6.26
CA VAL A 271 -6.68 -1.03 5.57
C VAL A 271 -5.58 -1.78 6.32
N LEU A 272 -5.58 -1.74 7.66
CA LEU A 272 -4.56 -2.44 8.46
C LEU A 272 -4.72 -3.96 8.38
N GLN A 273 -5.96 -4.47 8.39
CA GLN A 273 -6.22 -5.90 8.22
C GLN A 273 -5.78 -6.36 6.84
N ALA A 274 -6.12 -5.61 5.79
CA ALA A 274 -5.72 -5.90 4.42
C ALA A 274 -4.19 -5.84 4.24
N LEU A 275 -3.53 -4.83 4.81
CA LEU A 275 -2.08 -4.68 4.73
C LEU A 275 -1.34 -5.76 5.53
N LEU A 276 -1.84 -6.17 6.69
CA LEU A 276 -1.29 -7.34 7.40
C LEU A 276 -1.44 -8.61 6.57
N PHE A 277 -2.64 -8.88 6.04
CA PHE A 277 -2.87 -10.04 5.18
C PHE A 277 -1.94 -10.06 3.97
N TRP A 278 -1.77 -8.92 3.30
CA TRP A 278 -0.92 -8.81 2.11
C TRP A 278 0.56 -8.97 2.44
N THR A 279 1.03 -8.38 3.54
CA THR A 279 2.42 -8.56 4.00
C THR A 279 2.70 -9.98 4.46
N ARG A 280 1.77 -10.64 5.16
CA ARG A 280 1.89 -12.06 5.55
C ARG A 280 1.90 -12.98 4.33
N SER A 281 1.13 -12.64 3.30
CA SER A 281 1.18 -13.33 2.01
C SER A 281 2.53 -13.15 1.31
N ALA A 282 3.09 -11.95 1.34
CA ALA A 282 4.37 -11.62 0.72
C ALA A 282 5.58 -12.31 1.36
N ILE A 283 5.52 -12.62 2.66
CA ILE A 283 6.58 -13.35 3.36
C ILE A 283 6.40 -14.88 3.30
N GLY A 284 5.31 -15.36 2.69
CA GLY A 284 5.02 -16.80 2.56
C GLY A 284 4.49 -17.45 3.85
N ALA A 285 3.78 -16.70 4.69
CA ALA A 285 3.17 -17.24 5.91
C ALA A 285 2.03 -18.24 5.59
N GLU A 286 1.65 -19.04 6.58
CA GLU A 286 0.45 -19.90 6.46
C GLU A 286 -0.81 -19.06 6.19
N ASN A 287 -1.76 -19.65 5.47
CA ASN A 287 -3.00 -18.99 5.02
C ASN A 287 -2.75 -17.72 4.17
N ALA A 288 -1.58 -17.61 3.57
CA ALA A 288 -1.27 -16.60 2.56
C ALA A 288 -2.25 -16.67 1.37
N TRP A 289 -2.48 -15.52 0.74
CA TRP A 289 -3.16 -15.43 -0.54
C TRP A 289 -2.47 -16.33 -1.58
N GLN A 290 -3.27 -17.07 -2.33
CA GLN A 290 -2.77 -17.91 -3.42
C GLN A 290 -3.35 -17.43 -4.75
N PRO A 291 -2.51 -17.19 -5.78
CA PRO A 291 -3.00 -16.76 -7.08
C PRO A 291 -3.81 -17.88 -7.74
N ASN A 292 -5.03 -17.56 -8.14
CA ASN A 292 -5.83 -18.41 -9.02
C ASN A 292 -6.01 -17.69 -10.37
N GLN A 293 -5.18 -18.06 -11.34
CA GLN A 293 -5.17 -17.45 -12.67
C GLN A 293 -6.39 -17.88 -13.48
N LYS A 294 -7.23 -16.92 -13.84
CA LYS A 294 -8.33 -17.12 -14.79
C LYS A 294 -7.84 -16.86 -16.20
N ASP A 295 -8.47 -17.53 -17.18
CA ASP A 295 -8.27 -17.16 -18.58
C ASP A 295 -8.99 -15.83 -18.86
N VAL A 296 -8.20 -14.79 -19.13
CA VAL A 296 -8.70 -13.45 -19.45
C VAL A 296 -8.68 -13.16 -20.94
N SER A 297 -8.24 -14.10 -21.80
CA SER A 297 -8.08 -13.88 -23.23
C SER A 297 -9.40 -13.56 -23.97
N GLY A 298 -10.52 -14.10 -23.48
CA GLY A 298 -11.86 -13.85 -24.00
C GLY A 298 -12.51 -12.54 -23.53
N LEU A 299 -11.88 -11.79 -22.62
CA LEU A 299 -12.40 -10.52 -22.12
C LEU A 299 -11.98 -9.35 -23.03
N PRO A 300 -12.70 -8.20 -22.96
CA PRO A 300 -12.30 -7.00 -23.69
C PRO A 300 -10.87 -6.57 -23.37
N GLN A 301 -10.09 -6.26 -24.41
CA GLN A 301 -8.74 -5.73 -24.26
C GLN A 301 -8.75 -4.47 -23.40
N LEU A 302 -7.80 -4.41 -22.47
CA LEU A 302 -7.65 -3.29 -21.56
C LEU A 302 -6.92 -2.12 -22.20
N PHE A 303 -7.18 -0.92 -21.68
CA PHE A 303 -6.55 0.34 -22.10
C PHE A 303 -6.62 0.58 -23.63
N PRO A 304 -7.84 0.62 -24.22
CA PRO A 304 -7.97 0.97 -25.63
C PRO A 304 -7.57 2.43 -25.84
N ALA A 305 -7.00 2.75 -27.01
CA ALA A 305 -6.52 4.09 -27.39
C ALA A 305 -7.53 5.24 -27.23
N ASN A 306 -8.82 4.92 -26.99
CA ASN A 306 -9.86 5.86 -26.62
C ASN A 306 -10.53 5.44 -25.28
N PRO A 307 -10.09 5.99 -24.13
CA PRO A 307 -10.56 5.59 -22.79
C PRO A 307 -12.06 5.89 -22.56
N ALA A 308 -12.64 6.87 -23.26
CA ALA A 308 -14.06 7.19 -23.17
C ALA A 308 -14.98 6.02 -23.55
N ARG A 309 -14.47 5.05 -24.33
CA ARG A 309 -15.23 3.89 -24.81
C ARG A 309 -15.53 2.87 -23.71
N ARG A 310 -14.77 2.87 -22.61
CA ARG A 310 -14.97 1.93 -21.49
C ARG A 310 -15.99 2.47 -20.49
N ILE A 311 -15.94 3.77 -20.20
CA ILE A 311 -16.89 4.44 -19.29
C ILE A 311 -18.32 4.32 -19.83
N SER A 312 -18.51 4.41 -21.15
CA SER A 312 -19.83 4.27 -21.80
C SER A 312 -20.36 2.84 -21.88
N SER A 313 -19.51 1.82 -21.64
CA SER A 313 -19.94 0.41 -21.69
C SER A 313 -20.49 -0.14 -20.38
N ALA A 314 -20.32 0.59 -19.27
CA ALA A 314 -20.81 0.20 -17.94
C ALA A 314 -22.18 0.81 -17.58
N THR A 315 -22.73 1.70 -18.41
CA THR A 315 -24.04 2.33 -18.18
C THR A 315 -24.93 2.19 -19.40
N GLY A 316 -25.84 1.22 -19.33
CA GLY A 316 -27.15 1.23 -20.01
C GLY A 316 -27.16 1.60 -21.49
N SER A 317 -27.35 0.58 -22.33
CA SER A 317 -27.77 0.70 -23.73
C SER A 317 -28.84 1.79 -23.94
N LYS A 318 -28.47 2.89 -24.58
CA LYS A 318 -29.39 3.69 -25.40
C LYS A 318 -28.77 3.94 -26.76
N PRO A 319 -29.52 3.75 -27.86
CA PRO A 319 -28.99 4.01 -29.20
C PRO A 319 -28.67 5.50 -29.37
N SER A 320 -27.49 5.80 -29.88
CA SER A 320 -27.09 7.17 -30.21
C SER A 320 -27.99 7.70 -31.34
N VAL A 321 -28.68 8.82 -31.10
CA VAL A 321 -29.41 9.54 -32.14
C VAL A 321 -28.39 10.08 -33.16
N PRO A 322 -28.61 9.88 -34.48
CA PRO A 322 -27.74 10.44 -35.50
C PRO A 322 -27.65 11.96 -35.40
N ARG A 323 -26.45 12.49 -35.59
CA ARG A 323 -26.14 13.92 -35.45
C ARG A 323 -26.79 14.74 -36.57
N ASP A 324 -27.42 15.85 -36.20
CA ASP A 324 -27.90 16.87 -37.12
C ASP A 324 -26.73 17.73 -37.62
N GLU A 325 -26.40 17.62 -38.90
CA GLU A 325 -25.28 18.32 -39.56
C GLU A 325 -25.45 19.85 -39.60
N ARG A 326 -26.65 20.36 -39.29
CA ARG A 326 -26.96 21.79 -39.36
C ARG A 326 -26.62 22.57 -38.08
N LYS A 327 -26.14 21.91 -37.02
CA LYS A 327 -25.76 22.58 -35.77
C LYS A 327 -24.25 22.85 -35.71
N PRO A 328 -23.82 24.10 -35.46
CA PRO A 328 -22.41 24.44 -35.32
C PRO A 328 -21.80 23.73 -34.11
N ARG A 329 -20.54 23.30 -34.24
CA ARG A 329 -19.79 22.64 -33.17
C ARG A 329 -19.66 23.60 -31.97
N LYS A 330 -19.86 23.08 -30.76
CA LYS A 330 -19.48 23.78 -29.53
C LYS A 330 -17.96 23.63 -29.38
N ALA A 331 -17.24 24.75 -29.32
CA ALA A 331 -15.78 24.74 -29.25
C ALA A 331 -15.30 24.01 -27.98
N ASN A 332 -14.23 23.22 -28.15
CA ASN A 332 -13.47 22.57 -27.08
C ASN A 332 -12.08 23.23 -27.03
N GLU A 333 -11.48 23.30 -25.85
CA GLU A 333 -10.11 23.78 -25.60
C GLU A 333 -9.02 22.91 -26.27
N SER A 334 -9.38 21.86 -27.00
CA SER A 334 -8.46 21.03 -27.80
C SER A 334 -8.36 21.42 -29.29
N ASP A 335 -9.05 22.48 -29.73
CA ASP A 335 -9.01 22.97 -31.13
C ASP A 335 -7.95 24.08 -31.35
N ILE A 336 -7.14 24.38 -30.32
CA ILE A 336 -5.97 25.26 -30.42
C ILE A 336 -4.74 24.36 -30.32
N GLU A 337 -3.81 24.52 -31.28
CA GLU A 337 -2.56 23.77 -31.50
C GLU A 337 -2.62 22.70 -32.59
N GLU A 338 -2.69 23.15 -33.86
CA GLU A 338 -1.93 22.58 -34.98
C GLU A 338 -2.02 23.49 -36.22
N SER A 339 -1.41 24.68 -36.16
CA SER A 339 -0.99 25.44 -37.35
C SER A 339 -0.15 26.63 -36.90
N ASP A 340 1.16 26.44 -36.82
CA ASP A 340 2.18 27.48 -37.05
C ASP A 340 3.55 26.82 -36.97
N ALA A 341 3.89 26.10 -38.04
CA ALA A 341 5.25 25.71 -38.39
C ALA A 341 5.32 25.57 -39.92
N GLU A 342 5.43 26.70 -40.61
CA GLU A 342 6.16 26.80 -41.88
C GLU A 342 7.34 27.76 -41.70
#